data_AF-A0A7V6YGE5-F1
#
_entry.id   AF-A0A7V6YGE5-F1
#
_cell.length_a   1.000
_cell.length_b   1.000
_cell.length_c   1.000
_cell.angle_alpha   90.00
_cell.angle_beta   90.00
_cell.angle_gamma   90.00
#
_symmetry.space_group_name_H-M   'P 1'
#
loop_
_entity.id
_entity.type
_entity.pdbx_description
1 polymer ?
#
loop_
_entity_poly.entity_id
_entity_poly.type
_entity_poly.pdbx_seq_one_letter_code
_entity_poly.pdbx_strand_id
1 'polypeptide(L)' 'NKYLIWYNEERIKVSLGGMSPMEYRQSIGLAA' A
#
# COMPACT_ATOMS: atom_id res chain seq x y z
N ASN A 1 -8.28 3.13 15.64
CA ASN A 1 -8.20 3.15 14.17
C ASN A 1 -6.78 2.90 13.61
N LYS A 2 -5.85 2.29 14.37
CA LYS A 2 -4.45 2.10 13.91
C LYS A 2 -4.31 0.93 12.92
N TYR A 3 -5.09 -0.12 13.14
CA TYR A 3 -5.07 -1.32 12.28
C TYR A 3 -5.52 -1.02 10.85
N LEU A 4 -6.60 -0.24 10.67
CA LEU A 4 -7.11 0.09 9.33
C LEU A 4 -6.14 0.97 8.54
N ILE A 5 -5.47 1.92 9.21
CA ILE A 5 -4.41 2.74 8.59
C ILE A 5 -3.26 1.84 8.15
N TRP A 6 -2.73 1.01 9.05
CA TRP A 6 -1.68 0.05 8.72
C TRP A 6 -2.07 -0.88 7.56
N TYR A 7 -3.31 -1.40 7.54
CA TYR A 7 -3.78 -2.28 6.48
C TYR A 7 -3.84 -1.60 5.09
N ASN A 8 -4.17 -0.31 5.07
CA ASN A 8 -4.34 0.47 3.83
C ASN A 8 -3.07 1.16 3.35
N GLU A 9 -2.06 1.31 4.21
CA GLU A 9 -0.85 2.07 3.90
C GLU A 9 0.41 1.20 3.95
N GLU A 10 0.57 0.38 4.99
CA GLU A 10 1.84 -0.23 5.36
C GLU A 10 1.89 -1.74 5.09
N ARG A 11 0.73 -2.40 5.03
CA ARG A 11 0.66 -3.87 4.90
C ARG A 11 1.19 -4.34 3.54
N ILE A 12 2.31 -5.04 3.56
CA ILE A 12 2.88 -5.67 2.36
C ILE A 12 1.93 -6.72 1.75
N LYS A 13 1.71 -6.61 0.42
CA LYS A 13 0.87 -7.54 -0.36
C LYS A 13 1.70 -8.25 -1.42
N VAL A 14 1.77 -9.57 -1.32
CA VAL A 14 2.46 -10.44 -2.31
C VAL A 14 1.87 -10.28 -3.71
N SER A 15 0.56 -10.10 -3.82
CA SER A 15 -0.12 -9.85 -5.10
C SER A 15 0.28 -8.54 -5.78
N LEU A 16 0.83 -7.58 -5.03
CA LEU A 16 1.37 -6.32 -5.53
C LEU A 16 2.90 -6.40 -5.75
N GLY A 17 3.46 -7.61 -5.87
CA GLY A 17 4.91 -7.79 -6.01
C GLY A 17 5.69 -7.54 -4.72
N GLY A 18 5.05 -7.64 -3.56
CA GLY A 18 5.69 -7.36 -2.27
C GLY A 18 5.69 -5.88 -1.89
N MET A 19 4.83 -5.07 -2.51
CA MET A 19 4.64 -3.65 -2.17
C MET A 19 3.52 -3.45 -1.14
N SER A 20 3.60 -2.35 -0.41
CA SER A 20 2.49 -1.81 0.34
C SER A 20 1.43 -1.21 -0.61
N PRO A 21 0.16 -1.06 -0.19
CA PRO A 21 -0.85 -0.43 -1.03
C PRO A 21 -0.51 1.03 -1.36
N MET A 22 0.23 1.73 -0.50
CA MET A 22 0.67 3.09 -0.80
C MET A 22 1.78 3.13 -1.85
N GLU A 23 2.81 2.29 -1.69
CA GLU A 23 3.90 2.17 -2.67
C GLU A 23 3.37 1.78 -4.04
N TYR A 24 2.41 0.84 -4.08
CA TYR A 24 1.77 0.46 -5.33
C TYR A 24 1.06 1.65 -5.99
N ARG A 25 0.26 2.43 -5.24
CA ARG A 25 -0.41 3.62 -5.78
C ARG A 25 0.57 4.67 -6.30
N GLN A 26 1.69 4.88 -5.61
CA GLN A 26 2.75 5.80 -6.06
C GLN A 26 3.41 5.29 -7.34
N SER A 27 3.69 3.98 -7.44
CA SER A 27 4.32 3.39 -8.63
C SER A 27 3.51 3.55 -9.92
N ILE A 28 2.18 3.60 -9.81
CA ILE A 28 1.25 3.79 -10.93
C ILE A 28 0.74 5.23 -11.06
N GLY A 29 1.27 6.17 -10.26
CA GLY A 29 0.89 7.58 -10.31
C GLY A 29 -0.53 7.89 -9.82
N LEU A 30 -1.15 6.99 -9.05
CA LEU A 30 -2.47 7.20 -8.41
C LEU A 30 -2.38 7.87 -7.04
N ALA A 31 -1.19 8.04 -6.50
CA ALA A 31 -0.94 8.84 -5.30
C ALA A 31 0.31 9.70 -5.53
N ALA A 32 0.21 10.98 -5.19
CA ALA A 32 1.30 11.96 -5.18
C ALA A 32 2.01 11.96 -3.82
#